data_AF-A0A9X3J9Z0-F1
#
_entry.id   AF-A0A9X3J9Z0-F1
#
_cell.length_a   1.000
_cell.length_b   1.000
_cell.length_c   1.000
_cell.angle_alpha   90.00
_cell.angle_beta   90.00
_cell.angle_gamma   90.00
#
_symmetry.space_group_name_H-M   'P 1'
#
loop_
_entity.id
_entity.type
_entity.pdbx_description
1 polymer ?
#
loop_
_entity_poly.entity_id
_entity_poly.type
_entity_poly.pdbx_seq_one_letter_code
_entity_poly.pdbx_strand_id
1 'polypeptide(L)'
;MMRNLNYATIILVGLLFVTISVQATSLRNGFNEYEYIMVNDIHIGKNVKAIWTLSYSDSEAPVTVVKRKTLEGIEYVVQSRYFAVSYVSSVNGFGAKEVRNTWSNVPKKINCAVICKKELANQALITPNKVDDKQALGLIASYLPELINDGYKHVLN
;
A
#
# COMPACT_ATOMS: atom_id res chain seq x y z
N MET A 1 46.61 -13.19 -53.02
CA MET A 1 45.41 -12.37 -53.31
C MET A 1 44.48 -12.47 -52.10
N MET A 2 44.67 -11.62 -51.09
CA MET A 2 43.84 -11.62 -49.87
C MET A 2 42.83 -10.47 -49.98
N ARG A 3 41.54 -10.80 -49.93
CA ARG A 3 40.45 -9.81 -49.88
C ARG A 3 40.35 -9.32 -48.44
N ASN A 4 40.62 -8.03 -48.23
CA ASN A 4 40.45 -7.36 -46.95
C ASN A 4 38.97 -7.36 -46.58
N LEU A 5 38.60 -8.17 -45.61
CA LEU A 5 37.26 -8.17 -45.02
C LEU A 5 37.19 -6.94 -44.11
N ASN A 6 36.43 -5.92 -44.52
CA ASN A 6 36.27 -4.69 -43.77
C ASN A 6 35.49 -4.96 -42.46
N TYR A 7 36.21 -5.05 -41.35
CA TYR A 7 35.68 -5.23 -39.99
C TYR A 7 34.65 -4.16 -39.57
N ALA A 8 34.51 -3.07 -40.33
CA ALA A 8 33.52 -2.02 -40.09
C ALA A 8 32.07 -2.47 -40.29
N THR A 9 31.80 -3.47 -41.14
CA THR A 9 30.41 -3.92 -41.40
C THR A 9 29.86 -4.91 -40.38
N ILE A 10 30.71 -5.54 -39.57
CA ILE A 10 30.29 -6.53 -38.56
C ILE A 10 29.78 -5.82 -37.28
N ILE A 11 30.19 -4.57 -37.03
CA ILE A 11 29.78 -3.81 -35.84
C ILE A 11 28.36 -3.23 -35.99
N LEU A 12 27.85 -3.04 -37.23
CA LEU A 12 26.56 -2.37 -37.45
C LEU A 12 25.34 -3.29 -37.26
N VAL A 13 25.51 -4.62 -37.30
CA VAL A 13 24.40 -5.59 -37.23
C VAL A 13 24.14 -6.11 -35.81
N GLY A 14 25.04 -5.86 -34.85
CA GLY A 14 24.91 -6.29 -33.45
C GLY A 14 24.05 -5.39 -32.54
N LEU A 15 23.54 -4.27 -33.05
CA LEU A 15 22.94 -3.19 -32.25
C LEU A 15 21.40 -3.14 -32.28
N LEU A 16 20.71 -4.26 -32.52
CA LEU A 16 19.25 -4.25 -32.77
C LEU A 16 18.34 -4.97 -31.78
N PHE A 17 18.81 -5.53 -30.65
CA PHE A 17 17.89 -6.15 -29.69
C PHE A 17 18.25 -5.96 -28.22
N VAL A 18 18.25 -4.70 -27.77
CA VAL A 18 18.04 -4.43 -26.33
C VAL A 18 17.00 -3.32 -26.20
N THR A 19 15.74 -3.62 -26.54
CA THR A 19 14.62 -2.85 -26.02
C THR A 19 14.42 -3.24 -24.56
N ILE A 20 15.11 -2.54 -23.67
CA ILE A 20 14.78 -2.56 -22.24
C ILE A 20 13.40 -1.91 -22.13
N SER A 21 12.35 -2.70 -21.88
CA SER A 21 11.07 -2.17 -21.45
C SER A 21 11.26 -1.58 -20.05
N VAL A 22 11.63 -0.30 -19.98
CA VAL A 22 11.56 0.50 -18.75
C VAL A 22 10.08 0.78 -18.51
N GLN A 23 9.43 -0.09 -17.76
CA GLN A 23 8.06 0.09 -17.30
C GLN A 23 8.02 0.12 -15.77
N ALA A 24 7.56 1.26 -15.24
CA ALA A 24 6.98 1.48 -13.92
C ALA A 24 7.88 1.61 -12.66
N THR A 25 9.12 2.10 -12.74
CA THR A 25 9.87 2.46 -11.52
C THR A 25 9.48 3.82 -10.93
N SER A 26 8.85 4.72 -11.69
CA SER A 26 8.50 6.07 -11.20
C SER A 26 7.37 6.08 -10.16
N LEU A 27 6.39 5.17 -10.26
CA LEU A 27 5.29 5.06 -9.28
C LEU A 27 5.76 4.56 -7.91
N ARG A 28 6.86 3.82 -7.84
CA ARG A 28 7.36 3.23 -6.59
C ARG A 28 8.06 4.25 -5.69
N ASN A 29 8.64 5.30 -6.27
CA ASN A 29 9.30 6.35 -5.49
C ASN A 29 8.32 7.38 -4.91
N GLY A 30 7.10 7.49 -5.44
CA GLY A 30 6.11 8.50 -5.05
C GLY A 30 5.38 8.25 -3.72
N PHE A 31 5.55 7.08 -3.08
CA PHE A 31 4.88 6.74 -1.82
C PHE A 31 5.82 6.75 -0.60
N ASN A 32 7.06 7.20 -0.76
CA ASN A 32 8.03 7.28 0.34
C ASN A 32 7.78 8.48 1.26
N GLU A 33 7.09 9.51 0.74
CA GLU A 33 6.68 10.68 1.50
C GLU A 33 5.21 10.50 1.89
N TYR A 34 4.91 10.61 3.18
CA TYR A 34 3.55 10.52 3.69
C TYR A 34 3.37 11.40 4.92
N GLU A 35 2.16 11.90 5.11
CA GLU A 35 1.76 12.65 6.29
C GLU A 35 0.50 12.03 6.89
N TYR A 36 0.39 12.11 8.22
CA TYR A 36 -0.86 11.77 8.90
C TYR A 36 -1.30 12.87 9.87
N ILE A 37 -2.59 13.18 9.83
CA ILE A 37 -3.19 14.23 10.64
C ILE A 37 -4.30 13.61 11.49
N MET A 38 -4.28 13.86 12.80
CA MET A 38 -5.35 13.42 13.69
C MET A 38 -6.62 14.24 13.42
N VAL A 39 -7.73 13.54 13.22
CA VAL A 39 -9.05 14.16 13.05
C VAL A 39 -9.70 14.28 14.42
N ASN A 40 -9.86 15.52 14.89
CA ASN A 40 -10.60 15.81 16.11
C ASN A 40 -12.11 15.80 15.80
N ASP A 41 -12.75 14.65 15.98
CA ASP A 41 -14.22 14.54 15.94
C ASP A 41 -14.76 14.24 17.34
N ILE A 42 -15.79 14.98 17.72
CA ILE A 42 -16.45 14.95 19.04
C ILE A 42 -17.50 13.80 19.09
N HIS A 43 -17.85 13.20 17.95
CA HIS A 43 -18.88 12.14 17.83
C HIS A 43 -18.32 10.76 17.46
N ILE A 44 -17.16 10.41 18.00
CA ILE A 44 -16.54 9.11 17.78
C ILE A 44 -17.31 8.02 18.56
N GLY A 45 -17.96 7.08 17.85
CA GLY A 45 -18.71 5.98 18.48
C GLY A 45 -17.86 5.15 19.46
N LYS A 46 -18.47 4.56 20.49
CA LYS A 46 -17.80 3.95 21.68
C LYS A 46 -16.52 3.11 21.43
N ASN A 47 -16.47 2.40 20.30
CA ASN A 47 -15.39 1.46 19.95
C ASN A 47 -14.28 2.07 19.10
N VAL A 48 -14.48 3.28 18.56
CA VAL A 48 -13.46 4.04 17.85
C VAL A 48 -12.70 4.89 18.88
N LYS A 49 -11.38 4.95 18.78
CA LYS A 49 -10.52 5.65 19.73
C LYS A 49 -9.78 6.83 19.14
N ALA A 50 -9.52 6.79 17.84
CA ALA A 50 -8.89 7.86 17.10
C ALA A 50 -9.14 7.65 15.60
N ILE A 51 -9.09 8.75 14.87
CA ILE A 51 -9.18 8.79 13.41
C ILE A 51 -8.00 9.62 12.91
N TRP A 52 -7.32 9.14 11.89
CA TRP A 52 -6.30 9.90 11.17
C TRP A 52 -6.62 9.92 9.69
N THR A 53 -6.20 10.99 9.03
CA THR A 53 -6.07 11.05 7.58
C THR A 53 -4.62 10.77 7.21
N LEU A 54 -4.37 9.85 6.29
CA LEU A 54 -3.09 9.50 5.70
C LEU A 54 -3.09 9.94 4.23
N SER A 55 -2.07 10.69 3.83
CA SER A 55 -1.88 11.18 2.46
C SER A 55 -0.46 10.92 1.98
N TYR A 56 -0.29 10.53 0.71
CA TYR A 56 1.00 10.28 0.06
C TYR A 56 1.45 11.43 -0.87
N SER A 57 0.57 12.39 -1.11
CA SER A 57 0.80 13.57 -1.93
C SER A 57 -0.26 14.61 -1.58
N ASP A 58 -0.21 15.81 -2.18
CA ASP A 58 -1.25 16.85 -2.09
C ASP A 58 -2.62 16.44 -2.71
N SER A 59 -2.82 15.15 -2.97
CA SER A 59 -4.00 14.60 -3.63
C SER A 59 -5.29 14.72 -2.82
N GLU A 60 -6.40 14.75 -3.56
CA GLU A 60 -7.78 14.90 -3.07
C GLU A 60 -8.41 13.60 -2.55
N ALA A 61 -7.63 12.52 -2.38
CA ALA A 61 -8.13 11.19 -2.01
C ALA A 61 -7.55 10.68 -0.67
N PRO A 62 -7.91 11.32 0.47
CA PRO A 62 -7.38 10.95 1.78
C PRO A 62 -7.75 9.52 2.18
N VAL A 63 -6.77 8.77 2.69
CA VAL A 63 -6.99 7.47 3.32
C VAL A 63 -7.30 7.69 4.80
N THR A 64 -8.40 7.16 5.29
CA THR A 64 -8.77 7.27 6.70
C THR A 64 -8.27 6.05 7.47
N VAL A 65 -7.60 6.27 8.59
CA VAL A 65 -7.20 5.22 9.55
C VAL A 65 -8.05 5.35 10.81
N VAL A 66 -8.84 4.34 11.12
CA VAL A 66 -9.74 4.30 12.27
C VAL A 66 -9.22 3.30 13.29
N LYS A 67 -8.75 3.77 14.45
CA LYS A 67 -8.31 2.89 15.54
C LYS A 67 -9.49 2.38 16.35
N ARG A 68 -9.55 1.07 16.53
CA ARG A 68 -10.55 0.35 17.31
C ARG A 68 -9.88 -0.54 18.35
N LYS A 69 -10.48 -0.62 19.54
CA LYS A 69 -10.08 -1.62 20.55
C LYS A 69 -10.92 -2.88 20.34
N THR A 70 -10.27 -4.03 20.30
CA THR A 70 -10.90 -5.35 20.16
C THR A 70 -10.41 -6.28 21.29
N LEU A 71 -10.95 -7.50 21.35
CA LEU A 71 -10.47 -8.53 22.27
C LEU A 71 -9.08 -9.06 21.87
N GLU A 72 -8.73 -9.01 20.59
CA GLU A 72 -7.46 -9.50 20.03
C GLU A 72 -6.32 -8.45 20.16
N GLY A 73 -6.67 -7.20 20.47
CA GLY A 73 -5.73 -6.09 20.53
C GLY A 73 -6.29 -4.81 19.92
N ILE A 74 -5.42 -4.01 19.32
CA ILE A 74 -5.81 -2.80 18.61
C ILE A 74 -5.94 -3.12 17.12
N GLU A 75 -7.04 -2.71 16.50
CA GLU A 75 -7.25 -2.87 15.07
C GLU A 75 -7.38 -1.49 14.42
N TYR A 76 -6.59 -1.26 13.37
CA TYR A 76 -6.56 -0.04 12.58
C TYR A 76 -7.25 -0.34 11.25
N VAL A 77 -8.47 0.17 11.09
CA VAL A 77 -9.21 0.03 9.83
C VAL A 77 -8.78 1.16 8.90
N VAL A 78 -8.09 0.80 7.83
CA VAL A 78 -7.56 1.71 6.82
C VAL A 78 -8.52 1.67 5.63
N GLN A 79 -9.14 2.78 5.29
CA GLN A 79 -10.19 2.82 4.28
C GLN A 79 -10.16 4.09 3.44
N SER A 80 -10.54 3.94 2.19
CA SER A 80 -10.89 5.02 1.28
C SER A 80 -12.30 4.76 0.71
N ARG A 81 -12.70 5.52 -0.30
CA ARG A 81 -13.92 5.22 -1.06
C ARG A 81 -13.80 3.95 -1.92
N TYR A 82 -12.59 3.46 -2.19
CA TYR A 82 -12.32 2.38 -3.14
C TYR A 82 -11.82 1.08 -2.48
N PHE A 83 -11.29 1.14 -1.27
CA PHE A 83 -10.79 -0.05 -0.58
C PHE A 83 -10.92 0.09 0.95
N ALA A 84 -10.85 -1.05 1.63
CA ALA A 84 -10.73 -1.11 3.06
C ALA A 84 -9.94 -2.35 3.49
N VAL A 85 -8.99 -2.17 4.41
CA VAL A 85 -8.14 -3.22 4.97
C VAL A 85 -7.95 -2.97 6.46
N SER A 86 -7.73 -4.03 7.24
CA SER A 86 -7.44 -3.91 8.67
C SER A 86 -5.97 -4.23 8.94
N TYR A 87 -5.35 -3.50 9.86
CA TYR A 87 -4.10 -3.90 10.49
C TYR A 87 -4.33 -4.19 11.97
N VAL A 88 -3.80 -5.28 12.49
CA VAL A 88 -3.98 -5.68 13.88
C VAL A 88 -2.65 -5.57 14.61
N SER A 89 -2.64 -4.88 15.74
CA SER A 89 -1.55 -4.92 16.72
C SER A 89 -1.98 -5.75 17.92
N SER A 90 -1.38 -6.93 18.06
CA SER A 90 -1.65 -7.90 19.12
C SER A 90 -0.36 -8.37 19.79
N VAL A 91 -0.48 -9.28 20.75
CA VAL A 91 0.68 -9.96 21.36
C VAL A 91 1.46 -10.82 20.36
N ASN A 92 0.82 -11.22 19.25
CA ASN A 92 1.44 -12.04 18.20
C ASN A 92 2.12 -11.20 17.11
N GLY A 93 2.12 -9.87 17.26
CA GLY A 93 2.73 -8.96 16.30
C GLY A 93 1.75 -7.99 15.65
N PHE A 94 2.23 -7.39 14.55
CA PHE A 94 1.51 -6.44 13.73
C PHE A 94 1.46 -6.88 12.28
N GLY A 95 0.29 -6.84 11.65
CA GLY A 95 0.12 -7.22 10.25
C GLY A 95 -1.29 -6.92 9.72
N ALA A 96 -1.45 -7.10 8.42
CA ALA A 96 -2.67 -6.83 7.67
C ALA A 96 -3.64 -8.03 7.66
N LYS A 97 -4.94 -7.77 7.57
CA LYS A 97 -5.99 -8.76 7.38
C LYS A 97 -7.18 -8.16 6.65
N GLU A 98 -8.08 -9.01 6.18
CA GLU A 98 -9.37 -8.56 5.65
C GLU A 98 -10.15 -7.77 6.72
N VAL A 99 -10.71 -6.64 6.31
CA VAL A 99 -11.59 -5.84 7.15
C VAL A 99 -12.90 -6.58 7.40
N ARG A 100 -13.45 -6.45 8.61
CA ARG A 100 -14.78 -6.98 8.92
C ARG A 100 -15.84 -6.26 8.08
N ASN A 101 -16.77 -7.01 7.49
CA ASN A 101 -17.85 -6.45 6.64
C ASN A 101 -18.63 -5.32 7.34
N THR A 102 -18.90 -5.44 8.64
CA THR A 102 -19.62 -4.41 9.41
C THR A 102 -18.85 -3.10 9.61
N TRP A 103 -17.56 -3.07 9.26
CA TRP A 103 -16.68 -1.91 9.43
C TRP A 103 -16.22 -1.33 8.09
N SER A 104 -16.70 -1.87 6.96
CA SER A 104 -16.38 -1.37 5.63
C SER A 104 -17.67 -1.02 4.89
N ASN A 105 -17.67 0.15 4.27
CA ASN A 105 -18.72 0.57 3.33
C ASN A 105 -18.32 0.25 1.88
N VAL A 106 -17.16 -0.36 1.65
CA VAL A 106 -16.67 -0.70 0.30
C VAL A 106 -17.28 -2.04 -0.12
N PRO A 107 -17.97 -2.12 -1.28
CA PRO A 107 -18.50 -3.39 -1.76
C PRO A 107 -17.40 -4.43 -1.91
N LYS A 108 -17.63 -5.66 -1.42
CA LYS A 108 -16.62 -6.73 -1.39
C LYS A 108 -15.96 -6.97 -2.75
N LYS A 109 -16.72 -6.92 -3.85
CA LYS A 109 -16.20 -7.07 -5.21
C LYS A 109 -15.17 -6.00 -5.58
N ILE A 110 -15.44 -4.74 -5.20
CA ILE A 110 -14.53 -3.62 -5.44
C ILE A 110 -13.28 -3.79 -4.58
N ASN A 111 -13.45 -4.09 -3.28
CA ASN A 111 -12.32 -4.27 -2.38
C ASN A 111 -11.38 -5.40 -2.84
N CYS A 112 -11.93 -6.52 -3.31
CA CYS A 112 -11.15 -7.63 -3.87
C CYS A 112 -10.46 -7.30 -5.21
N ALA A 113 -10.95 -6.32 -5.97
CA ALA A 113 -10.32 -5.87 -7.19
C ALA A 113 -9.14 -4.92 -6.90
N VAL A 114 -9.29 -4.07 -5.87
CA VAL A 114 -8.26 -3.08 -5.50
C VAL A 114 -7.16 -3.70 -4.64
N ILE A 115 -7.50 -4.52 -3.64
CA ILE A 115 -6.53 -5.16 -2.75
C ILE A 115 -5.90 -6.40 -3.41
N CYS A 116 -4.57 -6.43 -3.45
CA CYS A 116 -3.79 -7.57 -3.87
C CYS A 116 -3.83 -8.67 -2.79
N LYS A 117 -4.50 -9.79 -3.07
CA LYS A 117 -4.60 -10.92 -2.13
C LYS A 117 -3.25 -11.53 -1.77
N LYS A 118 -2.31 -11.55 -2.72
CA LYS A 118 -0.96 -12.08 -2.48
C LYS A 118 -0.23 -11.20 -1.47
N GLU A 119 -0.22 -9.89 -1.69
CA GLU A 119 0.45 -8.97 -0.77
C GLU A 119 -0.27 -8.88 0.58
N LEU A 120 -1.60 -9.03 0.61
CA LEU A 120 -2.34 -9.15 1.88
C LEU A 120 -1.86 -10.35 2.71
N ALA A 121 -1.61 -11.50 2.07
CA ALA A 121 -1.07 -12.68 2.74
C ALA A 121 0.39 -12.48 3.17
N ASN A 122 1.22 -11.87 2.31
CA ASN A 122 2.62 -11.57 2.64
C ASN A 122 2.75 -10.61 3.83
N GLN A 123 1.80 -9.68 3.96
CA GLN A 123 1.76 -8.70 5.03
C GLN A 123 0.93 -9.13 6.25
N ALA A 124 0.48 -10.39 6.32
CA ALA A 124 -0.27 -10.90 7.46
C ALA A 124 0.50 -10.79 8.79
N LEU A 125 1.83 -10.75 8.72
CA LEU A 125 2.74 -10.44 9.81
C LEU A 125 3.91 -9.59 9.30
N ILE A 126 3.91 -8.29 9.61
CA ILE A 126 4.95 -7.32 9.25
C ILE A 126 6.04 -7.28 10.33
N THR A 127 5.65 -7.33 11.60
CA THR A 127 6.59 -7.40 12.73
C THR A 127 6.06 -8.34 13.80
N PRO A 128 6.92 -9.14 14.46
CA PRO A 128 6.51 -10.06 15.52
C PRO A 128 6.10 -9.34 16.82
N ASN A 129 6.38 -8.05 16.93
CA ASN A 129 6.13 -7.28 18.14
C ASN A 129 4.84 -6.47 18.05
N LYS A 130 4.19 -6.29 19.20
CA LYS A 130 3.16 -5.27 19.34
C LYS A 130 3.77 -3.89 19.09
N VAL A 131 3.01 -3.01 18.47
CA VAL A 131 3.44 -1.65 18.09
C VAL A 131 2.54 -0.60 18.74
N ASP A 132 3.09 0.57 19.00
CA ASP A 132 2.30 1.74 19.38
C ASP A 132 1.65 2.42 18.16
N ASP A 133 0.88 3.48 18.40
CA ASP A 133 0.13 4.17 17.34
C ASP A 133 1.06 4.81 16.30
N LYS A 134 2.18 5.40 16.73
CA LYS A 134 3.13 6.07 15.83
C LYS A 134 3.80 5.05 14.91
N GLN A 135 4.25 3.94 15.47
CA GLN A 135 4.83 2.84 14.72
C GLN A 135 3.81 2.19 13.79
N ALA A 136 2.57 1.97 14.25
CA ALA A 136 1.51 1.42 13.43
C ALA A 136 1.22 2.30 12.21
N LEU A 137 1.07 3.61 12.40
CA LEU A 137 0.81 4.56 11.31
C LEU A 137 1.95 4.58 10.28
N GLY A 138 3.21 4.57 10.74
CA GLY A 138 4.36 4.51 9.84
C GLY A 138 4.42 3.20 9.04
N LEU A 139 4.18 2.06 9.70
CA LEU A 139 4.13 0.76 9.02
C LEU A 139 2.97 0.67 8.03
N ILE A 140 1.77 1.16 8.39
CA ILE A 140 0.62 1.25 7.48
C ILE A 140 1.01 2.07 6.26
N ALA A 141 1.59 3.26 6.47
CA ALA A 141 1.97 4.14 5.38
C ALA A 141 3.00 3.49 4.44
N SER A 142 4.02 2.81 4.98
CA SER A 142 5.04 2.17 4.15
C SER A 142 4.55 0.95 3.37
N TYR A 143 3.61 0.17 3.92
CA TYR A 143 3.22 -1.13 3.35
C TYR A 143 1.90 -1.09 2.55
N LEU A 144 1.02 -0.14 2.82
CA LEU A 144 -0.25 0.02 2.11
C LEU A 144 -0.10 0.16 0.58
N PRO A 145 0.88 0.91 0.03
CA PRO A 145 1.04 1.03 -1.42
C PRO A 145 1.30 -0.30 -2.13
N GLU A 146 1.93 -1.26 -1.43
CA GLU A 146 2.16 -2.61 -1.96
C GLU A 146 0.90 -3.49 -1.87
N LEU A 147 -0.03 -3.21 -0.95
CA LEU A 147 -1.32 -3.91 -0.90
C LEU A 147 -2.25 -3.56 -2.05
N ILE A 148 -2.04 -2.41 -2.71
CA ILE A 148 -2.88 -1.98 -3.83
C ILE A 148 -2.37 -2.63 -5.12
N ASN A 149 -3.26 -3.34 -5.83
CA ASN A 149 -2.96 -3.87 -7.16
C ASN A 149 -2.46 -2.75 -8.08
N ASP A 150 -1.47 -3.03 -8.92
CA ASP A 150 -0.78 -2.01 -9.71
C ASP A 150 -1.73 -1.14 -10.57
N GLY A 151 -2.76 -1.74 -11.17
CA GLY A 151 -3.78 -1.03 -11.96
C GLY A 151 -4.64 -0.04 -11.16
N TYR A 152 -4.58 -0.10 -9.83
CA TYR A 152 -5.35 0.74 -8.92
C TYR A 152 -4.49 1.66 -8.06
N LYS A 153 -3.17 1.75 -8.25
CA LYS A 153 -2.30 2.60 -7.40
C LYS A 153 -2.67 4.09 -7.39
N HIS A 154 -3.34 4.56 -8.44
CA HIS A 154 -3.89 5.91 -8.51
C HIS A 154 -4.93 6.21 -7.42
N VAL A 155 -5.49 5.20 -6.73
CA VAL A 155 -6.45 5.43 -5.63
C VAL A 155 -5.80 5.97 -4.34
N LEU A 156 -4.47 6.06 -4.31
CA LEU A 156 -3.67 6.65 -3.24
C LEU A 156 -3.15 8.07 -3.57
N ASN A 157 -3.42 8.56 -4.79
CA ASN A 157 -2.98 9.84 -5.36
C ASN A 157 -4.14 10.62 -6.00
#